data_AF-A0AAW2Z9B1-F1
#
_entry.id   AF-A0AAW2Z9B1-F1
#
_cell.length_a   1.000
_cell.length_b   1.000
_cell.length_c   1.000
_cell.angle_alpha   90.00
_cell.angle_beta   90.00
_cell.angle_gamma   90.00
#
_symmetry.space_group_name_H-M   'P 1'
#
loop_
_entity.id
_entity.type
_entity.pdbx_description
1 polymer ?
#
loop_
_entity_poly.entity_id
_entity_poly.type
_entity_poly.pdbx_seq_one_letter_code
_entity_poly.pdbx_strand_id
1 'polypeptide(L)'
;MNTMPSPDTSRKIHSMLGNALMLFNNVYEPFLKGELKRFWGEEYEVNLKISVRDQKRNVKVKEVTTELDSQMIFNLIIQYWEELFPRTKLDTKLNLNHKSYFHEGRAVRNNWAHQTVLSYEDYYRAFDTIERLLMAIEAKEQQLELEKMRHYILFKYANRVKMGTNKPTNATPSTTTPVTPVEVVKQQPKQAQTIDQDSYTKWTPQELQTLSDCFQKDFQLTDEMLEFLAQHIGTKNLQQVKAKICQITRTLIVDPNLRSGDIWRLTTRSNSEMDIE
;
A
#
# COMPACT_ATOMS: atom_id res chain seq x y z
N MET A 1 -18.83 -6.60 5.40
CA MET A 1 -19.32 -6.67 4.00
C MET A 1 -18.45 -5.75 3.18
N ASN A 2 -17.71 -6.27 2.20
CA ASN A 2 -16.83 -5.45 1.37
C ASN A 2 -17.68 -4.51 0.51
N THR A 3 -17.36 -3.22 0.54
CA THR A 3 -18.15 -2.20 -0.19
C THR A 3 -17.89 -2.35 -1.69
N MET A 4 -18.96 -2.60 -2.45
CA MET A 4 -18.89 -2.72 -3.90
C MET A 4 -19.04 -1.36 -4.60
N PRO A 5 -18.28 -1.09 -5.68
CA PRO A 5 -18.48 0.08 -6.52
C PRO A 5 -19.80 0.01 -7.30
N SER A 6 -20.35 1.17 -7.68
CA SER A 6 -21.45 1.21 -8.65
C SER A 6 -20.98 0.65 -10.00
N PRO A 7 -21.87 0.11 -10.86
CA PRO A 7 -21.48 -0.44 -12.16
C PRO A 7 -20.64 0.51 -13.02
N ASP A 8 -20.99 1.80 -13.06
CA ASP A 8 -20.25 2.82 -13.81
C ASP A 8 -18.86 3.06 -13.22
N THR A 9 -18.77 3.13 -11.89
CA THR A 9 -17.50 3.30 -11.19
C THR A 9 -16.62 2.06 -11.40
N SER A 10 -17.21 0.86 -11.34
CA SER A 10 -16.53 -0.41 -11.57
C SER A 10 -15.94 -0.49 -12.98
N ARG A 11 -16.70 -0.11 -14.02
CA ARG A 11 -16.19 -0.07 -15.41
C ARG A 11 -15.02 0.89 -15.56
N LYS A 12 -15.10 2.08 -14.98
CA LYS A 12 -14.00 3.05 -15.01
C LYS A 12 -12.76 2.53 -14.28
N ILE A 13 -12.92 1.97 -13.09
CA ILE A 13 -11.80 1.41 -12.32
C ILE A 13 -11.18 0.21 -13.06
N HIS A 14 -12.01 -0.65 -13.66
CA HIS A 14 -11.53 -1.78 -14.44
C HIS A 14 -10.70 -1.35 -15.66
N SER A 15 -11.11 -0.27 -16.34
CA SER A 15 -10.29 0.35 -17.40
C SER A 15 -8.99 0.94 -16.86
N MET A 16 -9.02 1.62 -15.69
CA MET A 16 -7.81 2.11 -15.03
C MET A 16 -6.85 0.98 -14.66
N LEU A 17 -7.36 -0.17 -14.23
CA LEU A 17 -6.55 -1.35 -13.94
C LEU A 17 -5.86 -1.89 -15.20
N GLY A 18 -6.55 -1.86 -16.34
CA GLY A 18 -5.93 -2.16 -17.64
C GLY A 18 -4.76 -1.21 -17.96
N ASN A 19 -4.93 0.10 -17.73
CA ASN A 19 -3.87 1.08 -17.91
C ASN A 19 -2.70 0.84 -16.94
N ALA A 20 -2.97 0.47 -15.69
CA ALA A 20 -1.91 0.12 -14.73
C ALA A 20 -1.12 -1.12 -15.17
N LEU A 21 -1.78 -2.13 -15.73
CA LEU A 21 -1.12 -3.30 -16.31
C LEU A 21 -0.29 -2.93 -17.55
N MET A 22 -0.73 -1.97 -18.36
CA MET A 22 0.09 -1.45 -19.46
C MET A 22 1.33 -0.71 -18.98
N LEU A 23 1.20 0.17 -17.98
CA LEU A 23 2.34 0.85 -17.36
C LEU A 23 3.33 -0.16 -16.78
N PHE A 24 2.83 -1.21 -16.14
CA PHE A 24 3.65 -2.34 -15.68
C PHE A 24 4.42 -2.97 -16.85
N ASN A 25 3.75 -3.33 -17.95
CA ASN A 25 4.41 -3.96 -19.10
C ASN A 25 5.54 -3.09 -19.67
N ASN A 26 5.29 -1.79 -19.85
CA ASN A 26 6.25 -0.86 -20.44
C ASN A 26 7.59 -0.82 -19.67
N VAL A 27 7.54 -1.03 -18.35
CA VAL A 27 8.74 -1.02 -17.51
C VAL A 27 9.32 -2.43 -17.36
N TYR A 28 8.46 -3.42 -17.09
CA TYR A 28 8.91 -4.77 -16.78
C TYR A 28 9.35 -5.58 -17.98
N GLU A 29 8.80 -5.34 -19.17
CA GLU A 29 9.22 -6.03 -20.38
C GLU A 29 10.72 -5.83 -20.69
N PRO A 30 11.24 -4.59 -20.82
CA PRO A 30 12.67 -4.39 -21.09
C PRO A 30 13.56 -4.86 -19.95
N PHE A 31 13.12 -4.67 -18.69
CA PHE A 31 13.83 -5.18 -17.52
C PHE A 31 13.97 -6.72 -17.57
N LEU A 32 12.86 -7.43 -17.78
CA LEU A 32 12.83 -8.88 -17.82
C LEU A 32 13.63 -9.44 -19.00
N LYS A 33 13.53 -8.83 -20.19
CA LYS A 33 14.34 -9.22 -21.35
C LYS A 33 15.83 -9.07 -21.07
N GLY A 34 16.24 -8.02 -20.35
CA GLY A 34 17.61 -7.83 -19.89
C GLY A 34 18.09 -8.96 -18.98
N GLU A 35 17.31 -9.32 -17.97
CA GLU A 35 17.65 -10.39 -17.03
C GLU A 35 17.65 -11.77 -17.69
N LEU A 36 16.66 -12.08 -18.53
CA LEU A 36 16.60 -13.33 -19.30
C LEU A 36 17.76 -13.47 -20.27
N LYS A 37 18.19 -12.37 -20.91
CA LYS A 37 19.36 -12.38 -21.80
C LYS A 37 20.66 -12.63 -21.03
N ARG A 38 20.79 -12.10 -19.81
CA ARG A 38 21.94 -12.40 -18.92
C ARG A 38 21.94 -13.86 -18.47
N PHE A 39 20.76 -14.42 -18.21
CA PHE A 39 20.62 -15.81 -17.77
C PHE A 39 20.84 -16.82 -18.90
N TRP A 40 20.15 -16.67 -20.04
CA TRP A 40 20.21 -17.63 -21.15
C TRP A 40 21.37 -17.40 -22.13
N GLY A 41 22.02 -16.24 -22.10
CA GLY A 41 23.15 -15.94 -22.98
C GLY A 41 22.80 -16.06 -24.47
N GLU A 42 23.55 -16.89 -25.20
CA GLU A 42 23.38 -17.09 -26.65
C GLU A 42 22.05 -17.78 -27.01
N GLU A 43 21.51 -18.61 -26.11
CA GLU A 43 20.25 -19.34 -26.35
C GLU A 43 19.00 -18.49 -26.08
N TYR A 44 19.17 -17.22 -25.71
CA TYR A 44 18.09 -16.31 -25.30
C TYR A 44 16.90 -16.30 -26.28
N GLU A 45 17.15 -16.09 -27.57
CA GLU A 45 16.09 -15.99 -28.59
C GLU A 45 15.31 -17.31 -28.74
N VAL A 46 15.99 -18.44 -28.64
CA VAL A 46 15.39 -19.78 -28.76
C VAL A 46 14.56 -20.07 -27.51
N ASN A 47 15.13 -19.89 -26.33
CA ASN A 47 14.47 -20.16 -25.05
C ASN A 47 13.28 -19.23 -24.81
N LEU A 48 13.37 -17.96 -25.24
CA LEU A 48 12.25 -17.03 -25.20
C LEU A 48 11.10 -17.50 -26.10
N LYS A 49 11.37 -17.86 -27.35
CA LYS A 49 10.33 -18.35 -28.28
C LYS A 49 9.67 -19.63 -27.79
N ILE A 50 10.45 -20.57 -27.24
CA ILE A 50 9.93 -21.81 -26.64
C ILE A 50 9.02 -21.47 -25.46
N SER A 51 9.50 -20.65 -24.53
CA SER A 51 8.74 -20.28 -23.33
C SER A 51 7.44 -19.54 -23.68
N VAL A 52 7.47 -18.61 -24.64
CA VAL A 52 6.27 -17.90 -25.12
C VAL A 52 5.29 -18.87 -25.79
N ARG A 53 5.78 -19.81 -26.61
CA ARG A 53 4.94 -20.81 -27.28
C ARG A 53 4.26 -21.74 -26.27
N ASP A 54 4.99 -22.21 -25.28
CA ASP A 54 4.47 -23.14 -24.28
C ASP A 54 3.37 -22.50 -23.43
N GLN A 55 3.52 -21.21 -23.09
CA GLN A 55 2.50 -20.42 -22.40
C GLN A 55 1.28 -20.12 -23.28
N LYS A 56 1.46 -20.04 -24.62
CA LYS A 56 0.39 -19.79 -25.60
C LYS A 56 -0.20 -21.07 -26.22
N ARG A 57 0.10 -22.27 -25.70
CA ARG A 57 -0.29 -23.59 -26.29
C ARG A 57 -1.78 -23.73 -26.68
N ASN A 58 -2.68 -22.99 -26.04
CA ASN A 58 -4.13 -23.00 -26.35
C ASN A 58 -4.58 -21.93 -27.36
N VAL A 59 -3.66 -21.10 -27.86
CA VAL A 59 -3.95 -20.03 -28.81
C VAL A 59 -3.34 -20.42 -30.16
N LYS A 60 -4.17 -20.41 -31.22
CA LYS A 60 -3.71 -20.63 -32.61
C LYS A 60 -2.87 -19.43 -33.06
N VAL A 61 -1.63 -19.34 -32.60
CA VAL A 61 -0.73 -18.23 -32.92
C VAL A 61 0.05 -18.57 -34.18
N LYS A 62 -0.25 -17.86 -35.29
CA LYS A 62 0.47 -17.96 -36.57
C LYS A 62 1.86 -17.31 -36.51
N GLU A 63 2.10 -16.43 -35.54
CA GLU A 63 3.33 -15.65 -35.44
C GLU A 63 3.67 -15.40 -33.96
N VAL A 64 4.78 -15.98 -33.48
CA VAL A 64 5.21 -15.82 -32.09
C VAL A 64 5.81 -14.43 -31.93
N THR A 65 5.00 -13.47 -31.51
CA THR A 65 5.48 -12.15 -31.11
C THR A 65 6.41 -12.28 -29.90
N THR A 66 7.53 -11.56 -29.94
CA THR A 66 8.48 -11.46 -28.80
C THR A 66 8.08 -10.38 -27.80
N GLU A 67 6.98 -9.67 -28.06
CA GLU A 67 6.36 -8.74 -27.12
C GLU A 67 5.74 -9.51 -25.95
N LEU A 68 6.07 -9.09 -24.73
CA LEU A 68 5.63 -9.73 -23.51
C LEU A 68 4.47 -8.95 -22.90
N ASP A 69 3.28 -9.56 -22.86
CA ASP A 69 2.15 -9.00 -22.11
C ASP A 69 2.29 -9.25 -20.61
N SER A 70 1.42 -8.64 -19.81
CA SER A 70 1.44 -8.77 -18.35
C SER A 70 1.37 -10.23 -17.90
N GLN A 71 0.59 -11.07 -18.58
CA GLN A 71 0.53 -12.50 -18.29
C GLN A 71 1.87 -13.20 -18.48
N MET A 72 2.51 -12.94 -19.62
CA MET A 72 3.78 -13.55 -19.96
C MET A 72 4.87 -13.10 -18.99
N ILE A 73 4.93 -11.80 -18.68
CA ILE A 73 5.87 -11.23 -17.71
C ILE A 73 5.70 -11.91 -16.35
N PHE A 74 4.47 -11.96 -15.81
CA PHE A 74 4.22 -12.61 -14.53
C PHE A 74 4.62 -14.09 -14.55
N ASN A 75 4.26 -14.82 -15.61
CA ASN A 75 4.55 -16.24 -15.71
C ASN A 75 6.04 -16.54 -15.80
N LEU A 76 6.78 -15.82 -16.65
CA LEU A 76 8.21 -16.02 -16.84
C LEU A 76 8.99 -15.68 -15.57
N ILE A 77 8.66 -14.58 -14.89
CA ILE A 77 9.29 -14.20 -13.63
C ILE A 77 9.03 -15.24 -12.55
N ILE A 78 7.79 -15.71 -12.41
CA ILE A 78 7.45 -16.73 -11.40
C ILE A 78 8.16 -18.06 -11.71
N GLN A 79 8.18 -18.46 -12.99
CA GLN A 79 8.75 -19.72 -13.45
C GLN A 79 10.27 -19.78 -13.25
N TYR A 80 10.98 -18.71 -13.62
CA TYR A 80 12.44 -18.64 -13.56
C TYR A 80 12.94 -17.80 -12.37
N TRP A 81 12.15 -17.71 -11.29
CA TRP A 81 12.45 -16.82 -10.17
C TRP A 81 13.82 -17.12 -9.54
N GLU A 82 14.10 -18.40 -9.26
CA GLU A 82 15.31 -18.78 -8.53
C GLU A 82 16.57 -18.60 -9.40
N GLU A 83 16.41 -18.73 -10.72
CA GLU A 83 17.46 -18.54 -11.72
C GLU A 83 17.75 -17.06 -11.98
N LEU A 84 16.71 -16.23 -12.08
CA LEU A 84 16.84 -14.79 -12.34
C LEU A 84 17.26 -14.02 -11.08
N PHE A 85 16.72 -14.41 -9.92
CA PHE A 85 16.87 -13.69 -8.66
C PHE A 85 17.33 -14.64 -7.53
N PRO A 86 18.49 -15.30 -7.68
CA PRO A 86 19.00 -16.21 -6.66
C PRO A 86 19.28 -15.46 -5.36
N ARG A 87 18.99 -16.09 -4.22
CA ARG A 87 19.13 -15.48 -2.88
C ARG A 87 20.55 -14.98 -2.58
N THR A 88 21.54 -15.52 -3.27
CA THR A 88 22.97 -15.16 -3.11
C THR A 88 23.36 -13.87 -3.84
N LYS A 89 22.50 -13.35 -4.72
CA LYS A 89 22.78 -12.16 -5.54
C LYS A 89 22.39 -10.89 -4.76
N LEU A 90 23.39 -10.25 -4.17
CA LEU A 90 23.21 -9.08 -3.28
C LEU A 90 22.79 -7.80 -4.02
N ASP A 91 23.05 -7.71 -5.32
CA ASP A 91 22.73 -6.57 -6.20
C ASP A 91 21.32 -6.63 -6.81
N THR A 92 20.50 -7.61 -6.41
CA THR A 92 19.18 -7.79 -7.01
C THR A 92 18.18 -6.79 -6.43
N LYS A 93 17.58 -5.99 -7.32
CA LYS A 93 16.45 -5.10 -7.00
C LYS A 93 15.22 -5.82 -6.43
N LEU A 94 15.10 -7.13 -6.70
CA LEU A 94 13.98 -7.99 -6.31
C LEU A 94 14.40 -8.99 -5.22
N ASN A 95 13.46 -9.31 -4.33
CA ASN A 95 13.67 -10.15 -3.15
C ASN A 95 12.43 -11.05 -2.94
N LEU A 96 12.48 -11.95 -1.96
CA LEU A 96 11.42 -12.95 -1.75
C LEU A 96 10.02 -12.33 -1.52
N ASN A 97 9.92 -11.15 -0.90
CA ASN A 97 8.64 -10.46 -0.72
C ASN A 97 8.05 -10.08 -2.08
N HIS A 98 8.89 -9.64 -3.02
CA HIS A 98 8.47 -9.31 -4.38
C HIS A 98 7.95 -10.53 -5.15
N LYS A 99 8.47 -11.75 -4.88
CA LYS A 99 7.93 -12.99 -5.47
C LYS A 99 6.43 -13.14 -5.19
N SER A 100 6.03 -12.87 -3.94
CA SER A 100 4.63 -12.91 -3.53
C SER A 100 3.77 -11.88 -4.27
N TYR A 101 4.32 -10.68 -4.53
CA TYR A 101 3.65 -9.66 -5.33
C TYR A 101 3.48 -10.07 -6.80
N PHE A 102 4.41 -10.82 -7.40
CA PHE A 102 4.20 -11.33 -8.76
C PHE A 102 3.07 -12.37 -8.82
N HIS A 103 2.95 -13.25 -7.82
CA HIS A 103 1.82 -14.18 -7.73
C HIS A 103 0.49 -13.44 -7.57
N GLU A 104 0.46 -12.42 -6.72
CA GLU A 104 -0.72 -11.59 -6.54
C GLU A 104 -1.05 -10.78 -7.81
N GLY A 105 -0.06 -10.17 -8.45
CA GLY A 105 -0.22 -9.44 -9.71
C GLY A 105 -0.75 -10.31 -10.85
N ARG A 106 -0.32 -11.58 -10.91
CA ARG A 106 -0.91 -12.57 -11.83
C ARG A 106 -2.39 -12.80 -11.54
N ALA A 107 -2.78 -12.93 -10.28
CA ALA A 107 -4.18 -13.09 -9.89
C ALA A 107 -5.01 -11.83 -10.24
N VAL A 108 -4.47 -10.63 -10.00
CA VAL A 108 -5.06 -9.35 -10.40
C VAL A 108 -5.29 -9.29 -11.91
N ARG A 109 -4.28 -9.63 -12.71
CA ARG A 109 -4.38 -9.68 -14.17
C ARG A 109 -5.44 -10.69 -14.62
N ASN A 110 -5.48 -11.88 -14.02
CA ASN A 110 -6.48 -12.90 -14.34
C ASN A 110 -7.91 -12.39 -14.06
N ASN A 111 -8.13 -11.77 -12.90
CA ASN A 111 -9.42 -11.18 -12.55
C ASN A 111 -9.81 -10.06 -13.53
N TRP A 112 -8.84 -9.25 -13.97
CA TRP A 112 -9.05 -8.23 -14.99
C TRP A 112 -9.44 -8.87 -16.34
N ALA A 113 -8.70 -9.86 -16.82
CA ALA A 113 -8.99 -10.54 -18.09
C ALA A 113 -10.35 -11.24 -18.09
N HIS A 114 -10.80 -11.74 -16.94
CA HIS A 114 -12.10 -12.40 -16.78
C HIS A 114 -13.24 -11.42 -16.45
N GLN A 115 -13.01 -10.10 -16.49
CA GLN A 115 -14.02 -9.08 -16.17
C GLN A 115 -14.70 -9.31 -14.81
N THR A 116 -13.94 -9.81 -13.83
CA THR A 116 -14.45 -10.13 -12.50
C THR A 116 -14.88 -8.86 -11.77
N VAL A 117 -16.02 -8.91 -11.09
CA VAL A 117 -16.48 -7.82 -10.23
C VAL A 117 -15.65 -7.82 -8.96
N LEU A 118 -14.96 -6.71 -8.69
CA LEU A 118 -14.07 -6.55 -7.54
C LEU A 118 -14.60 -5.49 -6.59
N SER A 119 -14.34 -5.66 -5.29
CA SER A 119 -14.66 -4.65 -4.29
C SER A 119 -13.68 -3.47 -4.34
N TYR A 120 -14.01 -2.36 -3.66
CA TYR A 120 -13.07 -1.23 -3.54
C TYR A 120 -11.73 -1.64 -2.90
N GLU A 121 -11.78 -2.55 -1.92
CA GLU A 121 -10.58 -3.06 -1.23
C GLU A 121 -9.73 -3.91 -2.17
N ASP A 122 -10.35 -4.78 -2.97
CA ASP A 122 -9.64 -5.60 -3.96
C ASP A 122 -8.99 -4.74 -5.04
N TYR A 123 -9.69 -3.70 -5.52
CA TYR A 123 -9.08 -2.74 -6.46
C TYR A 123 -7.93 -1.97 -5.82
N TYR A 124 -8.11 -1.48 -4.60
CA TYR A 124 -7.05 -0.77 -3.88
C TYR A 124 -5.80 -1.66 -3.74
N ARG A 125 -6.00 -2.92 -3.33
CA ARG A 125 -4.94 -3.92 -3.21
C ARG A 125 -4.28 -4.22 -4.54
N ALA A 126 -5.05 -4.32 -5.63
CA ALA A 126 -4.52 -4.52 -6.97
C ALA A 126 -3.57 -3.39 -7.39
N PHE A 127 -3.97 -2.12 -7.21
CA PHE A 127 -3.10 -0.98 -7.54
C PHE A 127 -1.86 -0.93 -6.64
N ASP A 128 -1.99 -1.18 -5.34
CA ASP A 128 -0.86 -1.22 -4.39
C ASP A 128 0.18 -2.28 -4.77
N THR A 129 -0.27 -3.46 -5.17
CA THR A 129 0.62 -4.56 -5.60
C THR A 129 1.40 -4.19 -6.85
N ILE A 130 0.75 -3.60 -7.87
CA ILE A 130 1.46 -3.17 -9.08
C ILE A 130 2.41 -1.99 -8.75
N GLU A 131 2.01 -1.07 -7.88
CA GLU A 131 2.84 0.06 -7.43
C GLU A 131 4.11 -0.42 -6.73
N ARG A 132 4.01 -1.39 -5.82
CA ARG A 132 5.17 -1.98 -5.12
C ARG A 132 6.12 -2.69 -6.09
N LEU A 133 5.59 -3.35 -7.11
CA LEU A 133 6.41 -3.95 -8.16
C LEU A 133 7.17 -2.86 -8.94
N LEU A 134 6.52 -1.78 -9.35
CA LEU A 134 7.21 -0.68 -10.04
C LEU A 134 8.27 -0.01 -9.16
N MET A 135 7.96 0.19 -7.88
CA MET A 135 8.88 0.75 -6.90
C MET A 135 10.14 -0.12 -6.74
N ALA A 136 9.98 -1.45 -6.75
CA ALA A 136 11.10 -2.38 -6.58
C ALA A 136 12.18 -2.21 -7.66
N ILE A 137 11.81 -1.81 -8.88
CA ILE A 137 12.76 -1.58 -9.98
C ILE A 137 13.12 -0.10 -10.19
N GLU A 138 12.69 0.77 -9.27
CA GLU A 138 12.92 2.22 -9.24
C GLU A 138 12.21 3.01 -10.37
N ALA A 139 11.08 2.50 -10.87
CA ALA A 139 10.27 3.15 -11.90
C ALA A 139 9.35 4.25 -11.33
N LYS A 140 9.97 5.32 -10.83
CA LYS A 140 9.30 6.40 -10.07
C LYS A 140 8.18 7.10 -10.84
N GLU A 141 8.37 7.33 -12.14
CA GLU A 141 7.37 8.02 -12.97
C GLU A 141 6.07 7.21 -13.07
N GLN A 142 6.18 5.91 -13.41
CA GLN A 142 5.03 5.04 -13.54
C GLN A 142 4.41 4.72 -12.18
N GLN A 143 5.21 4.66 -11.11
CA GLN A 143 4.73 4.51 -9.73
C GLN A 143 3.83 5.68 -9.31
N LEU A 144 4.19 6.93 -9.63
CA LEU A 144 3.37 8.11 -9.33
C LEU A 144 2.00 8.07 -10.02
N GLU A 145 1.94 7.56 -11.26
CA GLU A 145 0.65 7.40 -11.97
C GLU A 145 -0.26 6.37 -11.28
N LEU A 146 0.29 5.27 -10.80
CA LEU A 146 -0.47 4.27 -10.02
C LEU A 146 -0.92 4.80 -8.67
N GLU A 147 -0.09 5.60 -8.02
CA GLU A 147 -0.44 6.28 -6.78
C GLU A 147 -1.68 7.16 -6.96
N LYS A 148 -1.77 7.93 -8.06
CA LYS A 148 -2.97 8.72 -8.41
C LYS A 148 -4.20 7.82 -8.61
N MET A 149 -4.03 6.70 -9.30
CA MET A 149 -5.12 5.72 -9.51
C MET A 149 -5.61 5.14 -8.18
N ARG A 150 -4.68 4.78 -7.27
CA ARG A 150 -4.98 4.27 -5.94
C ARG A 150 -5.71 5.30 -5.07
N HIS A 151 -5.28 6.56 -5.08
CA HIS A 151 -5.96 7.65 -4.39
C HIS A 151 -7.38 7.89 -4.91
N TYR A 152 -7.60 7.73 -6.22
CA TYR A 152 -8.94 7.80 -6.79
C TYR A 152 -9.88 6.72 -6.21
N ILE A 153 -9.39 5.49 -5.98
CA ILE A 153 -10.16 4.42 -5.34
C ILE A 153 -10.57 4.81 -3.92
N LEU A 154 -9.62 5.31 -3.13
CA LEU A 154 -9.88 5.77 -1.76
C LEU A 154 -10.90 6.89 -1.71
N PHE A 155 -10.79 7.88 -2.60
CA PHE A 155 -11.75 8.97 -2.70
C PHE A 155 -13.16 8.46 -3.03
N LYS A 156 -13.30 7.53 -3.98
CA LYS A 156 -14.60 6.94 -4.32
C LYS A 156 -15.18 6.11 -3.18
N TYR A 157 -14.36 5.34 -2.50
CA TYR A 157 -14.77 4.58 -1.32
C TYR A 157 -15.26 5.51 -0.20
N ALA A 158 -14.49 6.55 0.14
CA ALA A 158 -14.85 7.50 1.20
C ALA A 158 -16.18 8.21 0.90
N ASN A 159 -16.41 8.62 -0.35
CA ASN A 159 -17.68 9.22 -0.75
C ASN A 159 -18.85 8.22 -0.65
N ARG A 160 -18.62 6.94 -0.95
CA ARG A 160 -19.65 5.90 -0.81
C ARG A 160 -20.03 5.67 0.64
N VAL A 161 -19.05 5.67 1.54
CA VAL A 161 -19.27 5.55 3.00
C VAL A 161 -20.08 6.73 3.52
N LYS A 162 -19.70 7.98 3.15
CA LYS A 162 -20.43 9.20 3.54
C LYS A 162 -21.89 9.22 3.06
N MET A 163 -22.16 8.71 1.85
CA MET A 163 -23.54 8.59 1.36
C MET A 163 -24.33 7.50 2.09
N GLY A 164 -23.67 6.44 2.56
CA GLY A 164 -24.30 5.40 3.37
C GLY A 164 -24.73 5.90 4.75
N THR A 165 -23.99 6.84 5.34
CA THR A 165 -24.31 7.42 6.66
C THR A 165 -25.39 8.51 6.60
N ASN A 166 -25.62 9.12 5.44
CA ASN A 166 -26.58 10.23 5.27
C ASN A 166 -27.99 9.79 4.85
N LYS A 167 -28.32 8.49 4.87
CA LYS A 167 -29.68 8.02 4.58
C LYS A 167 -30.55 8.25 5.83
N PRO A 168 -31.58 9.12 5.80
CA PRO A 168 -32.47 9.28 6.94
C PRO A 168 -33.19 7.95 7.16
N THR A 169 -32.86 7.29 8.26
CA THR A 169 -33.57 6.10 8.69
C THR A 169 -34.83 6.62 9.37
N ASN A 170 -35.96 6.59 8.66
CA ASN A 170 -37.27 6.62 9.32
C ASN A 170 -37.37 5.34 10.15
N ALA A 171 -36.84 5.37 11.36
CA ALA A 171 -36.94 4.31 12.33
C ALA A 171 -38.21 4.53 13.17
N THR A 172 -39.25 3.78 12.84
CA THR A 172 -40.36 3.48 13.76
C THR A 172 -39.77 2.84 15.02
N PRO A 173 -40.12 3.30 16.24
CA PRO A 173 -39.57 2.74 17.47
C PRO A 173 -40.11 1.32 17.66
N SER A 174 -39.22 0.33 17.60
CA SER A 174 -39.54 -1.05 18.01
C SER A 174 -39.16 -1.22 19.48
N THR A 175 -40.19 -1.62 20.23
CA THR A 175 -40.23 -1.88 21.67
C THR A 175 -39.08 -2.76 22.13
N THR A 176 -38.33 -2.25 23.11
CA THR A 176 -37.32 -2.98 23.86
C THR A 176 -38.00 -4.08 24.69
N THR A 177 -37.57 -5.33 24.52
CA THR A 177 -37.75 -6.37 25.55
C THR A 177 -36.38 -6.67 26.14
N PRO A 178 -36.21 -6.69 27.47
CA PRO A 178 -34.92 -6.99 28.09
C PRO A 178 -34.69 -8.50 28.07
N VAL A 179 -33.55 -8.93 27.53
CA VAL A 179 -33.07 -10.31 27.64
C VAL A 179 -31.83 -10.32 28.53
N THR A 180 -31.89 -11.18 29.54
CA THR A 180 -30.91 -11.40 30.61
C THR A 180 -29.55 -11.84 30.07
N PRO A 181 -28.41 -11.50 30.71
CA PRO A 181 -27.09 -11.89 30.21
C PRO A 181 -26.82 -13.38 30.47
N VAL A 182 -26.41 -14.10 29.42
CA VAL A 182 -25.81 -15.44 29.53
C VAL A 182 -24.28 -15.28 29.66
N GLU A 183 -23.73 -15.97 30.64
CA GLU A 183 -22.33 -15.96 31.06
C GLU A 183 -21.40 -16.53 29.96
N VAL A 184 -20.49 -15.68 29.45
CA VAL A 184 -19.47 -16.09 28.47
C VAL A 184 -18.21 -16.55 29.21
N VAL A 185 -17.87 -17.81 29.00
CA VAL A 185 -16.63 -18.47 29.45
C VAL A 185 -15.41 -17.68 28.98
N LYS A 186 -14.61 -17.19 29.95
CA LYS A 186 -13.34 -16.50 29.70
C LYS A 186 -12.30 -17.48 29.17
N GLN A 187 -11.89 -17.34 27.91
CA GLN A 187 -10.59 -17.83 27.46
C GLN A 187 -9.54 -16.75 27.72
N GLN A 188 -8.48 -17.11 28.43
CA GLN A 188 -7.36 -16.22 28.77
C GLN A 188 -6.55 -15.82 27.52
N PRO A 189 -6.19 -14.54 27.36
CA PRO A 189 -5.19 -14.15 26.38
C PRO A 189 -3.80 -14.66 26.80
N LYS A 190 -3.06 -15.24 25.85
CA LYS A 190 -1.63 -15.55 25.97
C LYS A 190 -0.88 -14.25 26.30
N GLN A 191 0.05 -14.34 27.24
CA GLN A 191 0.82 -13.23 27.80
C GLN A 191 1.48 -12.39 26.71
N ALA A 192 1.03 -11.13 26.57
CA ALA A 192 1.85 -10.07 25.99
C ALA A 192 2.90 -9.69 27.03
N GLN A 193 4.17 -9.65 26.62
CA GLN A 193 5.23 -9.09 27.44
C GLN A 193 4.88 -7.64 27.76
N THR A 194 4.62 -7.35 29.02
CA THR A 194 4.47 -5.98 29.54
C THR A 194 5.82 -5.28 29.42
N ILE A 195 5.96 -4.45 28.39
CA ILE A 195 6.98 -3.42 28.35
C ILE A 195 6.54 -2.36 29.35
N ASP A 196 7.35 -2.16 30.37
CA ASP A 196 7.18 -1.17 31.43
C ASP A 196 6.97 0.23 30.82
N GLN A 197 5.80 0.83 31.04
CA GLN A 197 5.39 2.07 30.38
C GLN A 197 6.05 3.33 30.99
N ASP A 198 6.82 3.20 32.07
CA ASP A 198 7.33 4.34 32.83
C ASP A 198 8.78 4.76 32.51
N SER A 199 9.45 4.14 31.53
CA SER A 199 10.85 4.46 31.22
C SER A 199 11.08 5.56 30.17
N TYR A 200 10.08 6.35 29.76
CA TYR A 200 10.22 7.21 28.58
C TYR A 200 9.86 8.69 28.73
N THR A 201 9.89 9.25 29.94
CA THR A 201 9.44 10.64 30.22
C THR A 201 10.50 11.56 30.85
N LYS A 202 11.78 11.44 30.48
CA LYS A 202 12.78 12.46 30.88
C LYS A 202 13.77 12.77 29.76
N TRP A 203 13.31 13.51 28.75
CA TRP A 203 14.22 14.22 27.83
C TRP A 203 14.20 15.69 28.21
N THR A 204 15.39 16.27 28.37
CA THR A 204 15.57 17.67 28.73
C THR A 204 15.21 18.59 27.57
N PRO A 205 14.82 19.86 27.83
CA PRO A 205 14.45 20.81 26.77
C PRO A 205 15.51 20.98 25.67
N GLN A 206 16.78 20.78 26.00
CA GLN A 206 17.91 20.93 25.10
C GLN A 206 18.05 19.75 24.12
N GLU A 207 17.70 18.55 24.57
CA GLU A 207 17.67 17.35 23.72
C GLU A 207 16.48 17.39 22.75
N LEU A 208 15.33 17.94 23.18
CA LEU A 208 14.19 18.20 22.30
C LEU A 208 14.50 19.23 21.21
N GLN A 209 15.26 20.28 21.54
CA GLN A 209 15.70 21.26 20.55
C GLN A 209 16.65 20.64 19.52
N THR A 210 17.59 19.81 19.96
CA THR A 210 18.54 19.12 19.07
C THR A 210 17.84 18.16 18.11
N LEU A 211 16.81 17.46 18.58
CA LEU A 211 15.99 16.56 17.77
C LEU A 211 15.14 17.31 16.73
N SER A 212 14.59 18.47 17.13
CA SER A 212 13.89 19.38 16.20
C SER A 212 14.83 19.91 15.12
N ASP A 213 16.05 20.30 15.48
CA ASP A 213 17.04 20.86 14.56
C ASP A 213 17.55 19.80 13.56
N CYS A 214 17.77 18.56 14.03
CA CYS A 214 18.07 17.42 13.15
C CYS A 214 16.93 17.13 12.17
N PHE A 215 15.69 17.13 12.64
CA PHE A 215 14.52 16.85 11.80
C PHE A 215 14.29 17.94 10.73
N GLN A 216 14.47 19.21 11.09
CA GLN A 216 14.39 20.33 10.13
C GLN A 216 15.49 20.25 9.06
N LYS A 217 16.69 19.82 9.45
CA LYS A 217 17.83 19.67 8.54
C LYS A 217 17.64 18.50 7.55
N ASP A 218 17.14 17.36 8.01
CA ASP A 218 16.98 16.16 7.19
C ASP A 218 15.82 16.27 6.18
N PHE A 219 14.77 17.03 6.52
CA PHE A 219 13.60 17.22 5.65
C PHE A 219 13.53 18.59 4.94
N GLN A 220 14.53 19.46 5.14
CA GLN A 220 14.60 20.81 4.55
C GLN A 220 13.31 21.63 4.76
N LEU A 221 12.68 21.49 5.93
CA LEU A 221 11.42 22.17 6.24
C LEU A 221 11.69 23.67 6.45
N THR A 222 11.13 24.51 5.58
CA THR A 222 11.21 25.97 5.71
C THR A 222 10.26 26.48 6.79
N ASP A 223 10.55 27.65 7.35
CA ASP A 223 9.72 28.26 8.39
C ASP A 223 8.28 28.54 7.90
N GLU A 224 8.09 28.83 6.62
CA GLU A 224 6.76 28.96 5.99
C GLU A 224 5.95 27.65 6.00
N MET A 225 6.62 26.49 5.80
CA MET A 225 5.95 25.19 5.88
C MET A 225 5.51 24.86 7.30
N LEU A 226 6.27 25.31 8.29
CA LEU A 226 5.94 25.11 9.71
C LEU A 226 4.78 26.01 10.15
N GLU A 227 4.70 27.25 9.64
CA GLU A 227 3.54 28.12 9.84
C GLU A 227 2.27 27.57 9.18
N PHE A 228 2.39 26.98 7.99
CA PHE A 228 1.27 26.32 7.31
C PHE A 228 0.73 25.12 8.10
N LEU A 229 1.63 24.31 8.67
CA LEU A 229 1.26 23.19 9.55
C LEU A 229 0.64 23.67 10.86
N ALA A 230 1.10 24.79 11.42
CA ALA A 230 0.53 25.40 12.62
C ALA A 230 -0.94 25.81 12.42
N GLN A 231 -1.28 26.38 11.26
CA GLN A 231 -2.66 26.71 10.90
C GLN A 231 -3.56 25.48 10.77
N HIS A 232 -3.06 24.38 10.18
CA HIS A 232 -3.83 23.15 9.99
C HIS A 232 -4.03 22.32 11.27
N ILE A 233 -3.13 22.44 12.25
CA ILE A 233 -3.22 21.75 13.55
C ILE A 233 -4.05 22.56 14.57
N GLY A 234 -4.40 23.81 14.25
CA GLY A 234 -5.24 24.67 15.09
C GLY A 234 -4.52 25.28 16.29
N THR A 235 -3.18 25.30 16.29
CA THR A 235 -2.36 25.82 17.40
C THR A 235 -1.56 27.03 16.96
N LYS A 236 -1.73 28.18 17.63
CA LYS A 236 -0.98 29.43 17.33
C LYS A 236 0.44 29.45 17.89
N ASN A 237 0.85 28.43 18.66
CA ASN A 237 2.16 28.38 19.30
C ASN A 237 3.10 27.42 18.55
N LEU A 238 4.11 27.99 17.88
CA LEU A 238 5.09 27.26 17.07
C LEU A 238 5.86 26.21 17.87
N GLN A 239 6.07 26.42 19.18
CA GLN A 239 6.73 25.45 20.05
C GLN A 239 5.86 24.20 20.30
N GLN A 240 4.53 24.36 20.35
CA GLN A 240 3.61 23.22 20.48
C GLN A 240 3.54 22.39 19.19
N VAL A 241 3.69 23.04 18.03
CA VAL A 241 3.75 22.35 16.73
C VAL A 241 5.03 21.52 16.63
N LYS A 242 6.18 22.09 17.00
CA LYS A 242 7.46 21.38 17.05
C LYS A 242 7.43 20.19 18.03
N ALA A 243 6.83 20.37 19.21
CA ALA A 243 6.67 19.30 20.18
C ALA A 243 5.78 18.15 19.65
N LYS A 244 4.67 18.46 18.97
CA LYS A 244 3.79 17.45 18.35
C LYS A 244 4.47 16.70 17.21
N ILE A 245 5.24 17.39 16.37
CA ILE A 245 6.01 16.76 15.30
C ILE A 245 7.05 15.81 15.89
N CYS A 246 7.78 16.22 16.93
CA CYS A 246 8.73 15.36 17.64
C CYS A 246 8.05 14.14 18.28
N GLN A 247 6.84 14.29 18.83
CA GLN A 247 6.08 13.18 19.41
C GLN A 247 5.62 12.17 18.34
N ILE A 248 5.22 12.64 17.17
CA ILE A 248 4.87 11.79 16.01
C ILE A 248 6.11 11.04 15.52
N THR A 249 7.24 11.74 15.36
CA THR A 249 8.52 11.15 14.95
C THR A 249 9.00 10.11 15.96
N ARG A 250 8.85 10.37 17.26
CA ARG A 250 9.12 9.40 18.33
C ARG A 250 8.26 8.14 18.20
N THR A 251 6.99 8.29 17.80
CA THR A 251 6.09 7.14 17.61
C THR A 251 6.49 6.32 16.38
N LEU A 252 6.95 6.97 15.31
CA LEU A 252 7.41 6.33 14.07
C LEU A 252 8.78 5.65 14.20
N ILE A 253 9.69 6.18 15.03
CA ILE A 253 11.00 5.58 15.29
C ILE A 253 10.86 4.31 16.14
N VAL A 254 9.90 4.29 17.08
CA VAL A 254 9.70 3.17 18.02
C VAL A 254 8.94 2.00 17.38
N ASP A 255 8.03 2.26 16.45
CA ASP A 255 7.44 1.21 15.59
C ASP A 255 7.20 1.73 14.16
N PRO A 256 8.09 1.38 13.21
CA PRO A 256 8.01 1.87 11.84
C PRO A 256 6.82 1.30 11.04
N ASN A 257 6.04 0.37 11.61
CA ASN A 257 4.87 -0.22 10.95
C ASN A 257 3.54 0.46 11.31
N LEU A 258 3.56 1.53 12.12
CA LEU A 258 2.34 2.25 12.48
C LEU A 258 1.68 2.88 11.24
N ARG A 259 0.39 2.56 11.03
CA ARG A 259 -0.40 3.16 9.94
C ARG A 259 -0.79 4.59 10.28
N SER A 260 -0.92 5.45 9.27
CA SER A 260 -1.25 6.87 9.39
C SER A 260 -2.50 7.17 10.23
N GLY A 261 -3.49 6.27 10.23
CA GLY A 261 -4.70 6.40 11.04
C GLY A 261 -4.49 6.17 12.55
N ASP A 262 -3.50 5.36 12.93
CA ASP A 262 -3.20 5.06 14.34
C ASP A 262 -2.37 6.19 14.98
N ILE A 263 -1.50 6.82 14.18
CA ILE A 263 -0.76 8.04 14.54
C ILE A 263 -1.73 9.19 14.83
N TRP A 264 -2.80 9.32 14.03
CA TRP A 264 -3.83 10.34 14.25
C TRP A 264 -4.66 10.11 15.53
N ARG A 265 -4.91 8.84 15.89
CA ARG A 265 -5.62 8.49 17.15
C ARG A 265 -4.78 8.72 18.40
N LEU A 266 -3.47 8.45 18.33
CA LEU A 266 -2.54 8.69 19.44
C LEU A 266 -2.34 10.19 19.70
N THR A 267 -2.36 11.01 18.65
CA THR A 267 -2.20 12.46 18.76
C THR A 267 -3.47 13.22 19.16
N THR A 268 -4.65 12.63 18.95
CA THR A 268 -5.95 13.26 19.30
C THR A 268 -6.51 12.81 20.65
N ARG A 269 -6.11 11.64 21.19
CA ARG A 269 -6.54 11.17 22.52
C ARG A 269 -5.90 11.93 23.70
N SER A 270 -4.80 12.64 23.50
CA SER A 270 -4.15 13.43 24.56
C SER A 270 -4.87 14.75 24.88
N ASN A 271 -5.90 15.13 24.11
CA ASN A 271 -6.61 16.40 24.35
C ASN A 271 -7.63 16.35 25.50
N SER A 272 -7.86 15.19 26.13
CA SER A 272 -8.81 15.06 27.26
C SER A 272 -8.16 14.94 28.64
N GLU A 273 -6.82 14.96 28.75
CA GLU A 273 -6.09 14.86 30.03
C GLU A 273 -5.01 15.93 30.17
N MET A 274 -5.23 17.10 29.55
CA MET A 274 -4.31 18.23 29.66
C MET A 274 -5.03 19.50 30.13
N ASP A 275 -5.96 19.32 31.08
CA ASP A 275 -6.36 20.36 32.02
C ASP A 275 -5.61 20.09 33.33
N ILE A 276 -4.41 20.65 33.46
CA ILE A 276 -3.72 20.82 34.74
C ILE A 276 -3.20 22.26 34.76
N GLU A 277 -3.81 23.04 35.66
CA GLU A 277 -3.43 24.33 36.28
C GLU A 277 -2.52 25.32 35.54
#